data_AF-A0A8T4WT83-F1
#
_entry.id   AF-A0A8T4WT83-F1
#
_cell.length_a   1.000
_cell.length_b   1.000
_cell.length_c   1.000
_cell.angle_alpha   90.00
_cell.angle_beta   90.00
_cell.angle_gamma   90.00
#
_symmetry.space_group_name_H-M   'P 1'
#
loop_
_entity.id
_entity.type
_entity.pdbx_description
1 polymer ?
#
loop_
_entity_poly.entity_id
_entity_poly.type
_entity_poly.pdbx_seq_one_letter_code
_entity_poly.pdbx_strand_id
1 'polypeptide(L)'
;MLDEKDKEILQLLQKDGRISLSKIGEEIGMSHVAVRKRMKKLREEILQINPALNFEELDYRLTLLSIEAKDDEVREELIETFQDCPRIVLLLKTTGEYNLLAVMLAENQNVQESQTGQCAIRTHPGIRRSEINIGEVPVRPENIQYTPPLKNKNTAPCGEKCDKCQRYLEEKCLGCPSTRHYRL
;
A
#
# COMPACT_ATOMS: atom_id res chain seq x y z
N MET A 1 -10.88 2.13 -23.86
CA MET A 1 -9.78 1.54 -24.66
C MET A 1 -8.76 2.64 -24.92
N LEU A 2 -7.48 2.36 -24.67
CA LEU A 2 -6.38 3.32 -24.86
C LEU A 2 -5.90 3.29 -26.31
N ASP A 3 -5.86 4.46 -26.96
CA ASP A 3 -5.23 4.57 -28.27
C ASP A 3 -3.71 4.84 -28.15
N GLU A 4 -3.02 4.87 -29.28
CA GLU A 4 -1.56 5.06 -29.31
C GLU A 4 -1.13 6.38 -28.68
N LYS A 5 -1.89 7.47 -28.88
CA LYS A 5 -1.58 8.76 -28.27
C LYS A 5 -1.77 8.74 -26.76
N ASP A 6 -2.78 8.02 -26.27
CA ASP A 6 -2.94 7.83 -24.83
C ASP A 6 -1.75 7.04 -24.23
N LYS A 7 -1.25 6.00 -24.92
CA LYS A 7 -0.07 5.24 -24.48
C LYS A 7 1.20 6.09 -24.45
N GLU A 8 1.43 6.92 -25.47
CA GLU A 8 2.58 7.84 -25.52
C GLU A 8 2.53 8.84 -24.34
N ILE A 9 1.35 9.39 -24.04
CA ILE A 9 1.13 10.26 -22.87
C ILE A 9 1.49 9.53 -21.57
N LEU A 10 1.00 8.30 -21.39
CA LEU A 10 1.28 7.51 -20.18
C LEU A 10 2.77 7.17 -20.03
N GLN A 11 3.46 6.88 -21.12
CA GLN A 11 4.91 6.62 -21.10
C GLN A 11 5.71 7.85 -20.66
N LEU A 12 5.33 9.06 -21.12
CA LEU A 12 5.97 10.30 -20.69
C LEU A 12 5.72 10.56 -19.19
N LEU A 13 4.49 10.36 -18.72
CA LEU A 13 4.13 10.51 -17.29
C LEU A 13 4.83 9.49 -16.40
N GLN A 14 5.03 8.26 -16.87
CA GLN A 14 5.73 7.23 -16.10
C GLN A 14 7.21 7.61 -15.86
N LYS A 15 7.82 8.37 -16.78
CA LYS A 15 9.18 8.91 -16.64
C LYS A 15 9.19 10.17 -15.76
N ASP A 16 8.26 11.08 -15.98
CA ASP A 16 8.10 12.30 -15.19
C ASP A 16 6.62 12.65 -15.02
N GLY A 17 6.07 12.35 -13.83
CA GLY A 17 4.68 12.66 -13.49
C GLY A 17 4.39 14.16 -13.43
N ARG A 18 5.41 15.03 -13.45
CA ARG A 18 5.28 16.50 -13.43
C ARG A 18 5.41 17.14 -14.82
N ILE A 19 5.61 16.34 -15.87
CA ILE A 19 5.77 16.85 -17.24
C ILE A 19 4.59 17.74 -17.64
N SER A 20 4.90 18.90 -18.24
CA SER A 20 3.88 19.87 -18.64
C SER A 20 3.09 19.40 -19.86
N LEU A 21 1.82 19.80 -19.96
CA LEU A 21 0.97 19.45 -21.11
C LEU A 21 1.53 19.98 -22.44
N SER A 22 2.21 21.13 -22.41
CA SER A 22 2.88 21.70 -23.59
C SER A 22 4.02 20.80 -24.04
N LYS A 23 4.86 20.33 -23.10
CA LYS A 23 5.98 19.46 -23.42
C LYS A 23 5.50 18.10 -23.93
N ILE A 24 4.46 17.53 -23.33
CA ILE A 24 3.82 16.32 -23.87
C ILE A 24 3.39 16.55 -25.32
N GLY A 25 2.71 17.67 -25.61
CA GLY A 25 2.23 18.01 -26.95
C GLY A 25 3.36 18.13 -27.98
N GLU A 26 4.47 18.76 -27.61
CA GLU A 26 5.68 18.84 -28.44
C GLU A 26 6.24 17.46 -28.78
N GLU A 27 6.38 16.58 -27.78
CA GLU A 27 6.96 15.24 -27.95
C GLU A 27 6.09 14.32 -28.83
N ILE A 28 4.76 14.47 -28.78
CA ILE A 28 3.83 13.54 -29.45
C ILE A 28 3.13 14.15 -30.67
N GLY A 29 3.49 15.37 -31.08
CA GLY A 29 2.91 16.05 -32.23
C GLY A 29 1.43 16.43 -32.06
N MET A 30 1.04 16.86 -30.85
CA MET A 30 -0.32 17.25 -30.51
C MET A 30 -0.40 18.67 -29.95
N SER A 31 -1.50 19.37 -30.21
CA SER A 31 -1.73 20.67 -29.57
C SER A 31 -1.95 20.50 -28.06
N HIS A 32 -1.56 21.52 -27.28
CA HIS A 32 -1.80 21.56 -25.83
C HIS A 32 -3.27 21.28 -25.46
N VAL A 33 -4.23 21.82 -26.24
CA VAL A 33 -5.68 21.62 -26.01
C VAL A 33 -6.06 20.15 -26.21
N ALA A 34 -5.51 19.49 -27.23
CA ALA A 34 -5.79 18.08 -27.50
C ALA A 34 -5.20 17.17 -26.41
N VAL A 35 -3.96 17.43 -25.97
CA VAL A 35 -3.34 16.72 -24.83
C VAL A 35 -4.15 16.93 -23.55
N ARG A 36 -4.57 18.17 -23.25
CA ARG A 36 -5.39 18.47 -22.07
C ARG A 36 -6.69 17.68 -22.05
N LYS A 37 -7.37 17.55 -23.20
CA LYS A 37 -8.60 16.78 -23.32
C LYS A 37 -8.36 15.28 -23.04
N ARG A 38 -7.30 14.71 -23.60
CA ARG A 38 -6.90 13.31 -23.35
C ARG A 38 -6.54 13.08 -21.88
N MET A 39 -5.68 13.94 -21.32
CA MET A 39 -5.29 13.90 -19.91
C MET A 39 -6.47 13.98 -18.96
N LYS A 40 -7.46 14.83 -19.26
CA LYS A 40 -8.68 14.91 -18.46
C LYS A 40 -9.42 13.56 -18.48
N LYS A 41 -9.65 12.97 -19.65
CA LYS A 41 -10.31 11.68 -19.78
C LYS A 41 -9.55 10.56 -19.06
N LEU A 42 -8.23 10.51 -19.25
CA LEU A 42 -7.37 9.54 -18.56
C LEU A 42 -7.52 9.65 -17.04
N ARG A 43 -7.52 10.88 -16.49
CA ARG A 43 -7.67 11.12 -15.05
C ARG A 43 -9.05 10.78 -14.50
N GLU A 44 -10.10 10.92 -15.30
CA GLU A 44 -11.47 10.58 -14.91
C GLU A 44 -11.69 9.06 -14.89
N GLU A 45 -10.98 8.29 -15.72
CA GLU A 45 -11.22 6.85 -15.88
C GLU A 45 -10.15 5.96 -15.22
N ILE A 46 -8.86 6.23 -15.43
CA ILE A 46 -7.79 5.24 -15.17
C ILE A 46 -6.49 5.77 -14.58
N LEU A 47 -6.23 7.08 -14.62
CA LEU A 47 -4.93 7.67 -14.32
C LEU A 47 -4.98 8.46 -13.01
N GLN A 48 -4.16 8.02 -12.06
CA GLN A 48 -3.83 8.78 -10.86
C GLN A 48 -2.33 9.05 -10.83
N ILE A 49 -1.94 10.25 -10.41
CA ILE A 49 -0.53 10.64 -10.25
C ILE A 49 -0.30 10.83 -8.75
N ASN A 50 0.43 9.89 -8.15
CA ASN A 50 0.75 9.88 -6.73
C ASN A 50 2.27 9.97 -6.54
N PRO A 51 2.73 10.55 -5.41
CA PRO A 51 4.13 10.41 -5.02
C PRO A 51 4.47 8.95 -4.73
N ALA A 52 5.69 8.56 -5.09
CA ALA A 52 6.28 7.29 -4.68
C ALA A 52 7.48 7.59 -3.78
N LEU A 53 7.68 6.76 -2.76
CA LEU A 53 8.79 6.89 -1.82
C LEU A 53 9.84 5.83 -2.11
N ASN A 54 11.11 6.21 -1.98
CA ASN A 54 12.21 5.27 -1.98
C ASN A 54 12.24 4.55 -0.63
N PHE A 55 11.90 3.27 -0.61
CA PHE A 55 11.85 2.48 0.62
C PHE A 55 13.24 2.11 1.14
N GLU A 56 14.25 2.03 0.28
CA GLU A 56 15.65 1.77 0.66
C GLU A 56 16.22 2.92 1.50
N GLU A 57 16.04 4.16 1.05
CA GLU A 57 16.47 5.36 1.79
C GLU A 57 15.74 5.53 3.14
N LEU A 58 14.58 4.89 3.31
CA LEU A 58 13.79 4.90 4.55
C LEU A 58 14.05 3.69 5.46
N ASP A 59 14.90 2.74 5.06
CA ASP A 59 15.09 1.42 5.71
C ASP A 59 13.77 0.68 5.96
N TYR A 60 12.83 0.87 5.04
CA TYR A 60 11.51 0.23 5.09
C TYR A 60 11.59 -1.20 4.62
N ARG A 61 10.86 -2.09 5.28
CA ARG A 61 10.91 -3.54 5.04
C ARG A 61 9.53 -4.06 4.68
N LEU A 62 9.47 -5.20 4.00
CA LEU A 62 8.20 -5.79 3.58
C LEU A 62 7.94 -7.12 4.30
N THR A 63 6.69 -7.37 4.62
CA THR A 63 6.21 -8.66 5.13
C THR A 63 5.11 -9.14 4.21
N LEU A 64 5.25 -10.33 3.64
CA LEU A 64 4.23 -10.95 2.81
C LEU A 64 3.49 -11.97 3.68
N LEU A 65 2.20 -11.73 3.88
CA LEU A 65 1.31 -12.56 4.68
C LEU A 65 0.29 -13.23 3.77
N SER A 66 0.44 -14.54 3.58
CA SER A 66 -0.54 -15.38 2.89
C SER A 66 -1.50 -15.97 3.91
N ILE A 67 -2.81 -15.87 3.65
CA ILE A 67 -3.88 -16.22 4.60
C ILE A 67 -4.84 -17.20 3.92
N GLU A 68 -5.16 -18.27 4.63
CA GLU A 68 -6.29 -19.15 4.32
C GLU A 68 -7.43 -18.80 5.27
N ALA A 69 -8.38 -18.01 4.79
CA ALA A 69 -9.64 -17.78 5.49
C ALA A 69 -10.52 -19.04 5.44
N LYS A 70 -11.27 -19.32 6.50
CA LYS A 70 -12.10 -20.53 6.61
C LYS A 70 -13.21 -20.61 5.54
N ASP A 71 -13.75 -19.48 5.13
CA ASP A 71 -14.81 -19.33 4.14
C ASP A 71 -14.76 -17.92 3.53
N ASP A 72 -15.60 -17.70 2.52
CA ASP A 72 -15.68 -16.41 1.82
C ASP A 72 -16.14 -15.28 2.75
N GLU A 73 -17.04 -15.55 3.71
CA GLU A 73 -17.54 -14.56 4.66
C GLU A 73 -16.40 -13.98 5.51
N VAL A 74 -15.56 -14.84 6.10
CA VAL A 74 -14.38 -14.39 6.86
C VAL A 74 -13.38 -13.69 5.96
N ARG A 75 -13.21 -14.11 4.71
CA ARG A 75 -12.31 -13.41 3.79
C ARG A 75 -12.77 -11.99 3.53
N GLU A 76 -14.07 -11.76 3.32
CA GLU A 76 -14.61 -10.41 3.15
C GLU A 76 -14.48 -9.59 4.44
N GLU A 77 -14.75 -10.18 5.62
CA GLU A 77 -14.56 -9.51 6.93
C GLU A 77 -13.10 -9.03 7.14
N LEU A 78 -12.13 -9.88 6.81
CA LEU A 78 -10.71 -9.53 6.84
C LEU A 78 -10.41 -8.34 5.92
N ILE A 79 -10.94 -8.35 4.70
CA ILE A 79 -10.74 -7.26 3.75
C ILE A 79 -11.36 -5.97 4.29
N GLU A 80 -12.60 -6.02 4.76
CA GLU A 80 -13.29 -4.87 5.31
C GLU A 80 -12.54 -4.25 6.49
N THR A 81 -11.99 -5.10 7.36
CA THR A 81 -11.26 -4.68 8.56
C THR A 81 -9.88 -4.10 8.26
N PHE A 82 -9.16 -4.66 7.29
CA PHE A 82 -7.75 -4.37 7.07
C PHE A 82 -7.45 -3.56 5.81
N GLN A 83 -8.40 -3.32 4.90
CA GLN A 83 -8.18 -2.52 3.68
C GLN A 83 -7.66 -1.10 3.98
N ASP A 84 -8.06 -0.51 5.11
CA ASP A 84 -7.62 0.82 5.55
C ASP A 84 -6.37 0.80 6.45
N CYS A 85 -5.74 -0.36 6.64
CA CYS A 85 -4.54 -0.48 7.45
C CYS A 85 -3.38 0.30 6.78
N PRO A 86 -2.79 1.30 7.44
CA PRO A 86 -1.75 2.15 6.84
C PRO A 86 -0.41 1.46 6.66
N ARG A 87 -0.31 0.18 7.04
CA ARG A 87 0.85 -0.67 6.77
C ARG A 87 0.61 -1.64 5.64
N ILE A 88 -0.62 -1.83 5.16
CA ILE A 88 -0.87 -2.72 4.03
C ILE A 88 -0.69 -1.92 2.75
N VAL A 89 0.32 -2.29 1.95
CA VAL A 89 0.60 -1.65 0.65
C VAL A 89 -0.10 -2.38 -0.49
N LEU A 90 -0.45 -3.65 -0.29
CA LEU A 90 -1.20 -4.47 -1.25
C LEU A 90 -2.03 -5.49 -0.48
N LEU A 91 -3.32 -5.58 -0.79
CA LEU A 91 -4.23 -6.61 -0.31
C LEU A 91 -4.96 -7.18 -1.52
N LEU A 92 -4.87 -8.48 -1.76
CA LEU A 92 -5.58 -9.12 -2.87
C LEU A 92 -6.15 -10.48 -2.52
N LYS A 93 -7.31 -10.78 -3.11
CA LYS A 93 -7.85 -12.14 -3.16
C LYS A 93 -7.00 -12.97 -4.11
N THR A 94 -6.68 -14.18 -3.68
CA THR A 94 -5.88 -15.13 -4.47
C THR A 94 -6.65 -16.41 -4.71
N THR A 95 -6.29 -17.14 -5.76
CA THR A 95 -6.76 -18.51 -6.00
C THR A 95 -5.61 -19.45 -5.67
N GLY A 96 -5.89 -20.50 -4.89
CA GLY A 96 -4.89 -21.44 -4.40
C GLY A 96 -5.17 -21.84 -2.96
N GLU A 97 -4.16 -22.38 -2.28
CA GLU A 97 -4.25 -22.78 -0.87
C GLU A 97 -4.52 -21.58 0.05
N TYR A 98 -3.81 -20.49 -0.18
CA TYR A 98 -4.09 -19.21 0.47
C TYR A 98 -5.01 -18.38 -0.43
N ASN A 99 -6.12 -17.92 0.14
CA ASN A 99 -7.19 -17.21 -0.58
C ASN A 99 -7.15 -15.68 -0.38
N LEU A 100 -6.20 -15.18 0.42
CA LEU A 100 -5.92 -13.77 0.64
C LEU A 100 -4.41 -13.54 0.82
N LEU A 101 -3.86 -12.51 0.19
CA LEU A 101 -2.46 -12.08 0.34
C LEU A 101 -2.40 -10.61 0.76
N ALA A 102 -1.64 -10.32 1.81
CA ALA A 102 -1.31 -8.97 2.24
C ALA A 102 0.21 -8.73 2.15
N VAL A 103 0.62 -7.63 1.52
CA VAL A 103 1.99 -7.11 1.60
C VAL A 103 1.97 -5.94 2.57
N MET A 104 2.75 -6.06 3.64
CA MET A 104 2.82 -5.09 4.72
C MET A 104 4.17 -4.39 4.74
N LEU A 105 4.14 -3.08 4.92
CA LEU A 105 5.28 -2.23 5.19
C LEU A 105 5.61 -2.24 6.69
N ALA A 106 6.88 -2.39 7.03
CA ALA A 106 7.44 -2.18 8.35
C ALA A 106 8.50 -1.07 8.30
N GLU A 107 8.42 -0.13 9.25
CA GLU A 107 9.33 1.02 9.33
C GLU A 107 10.71 0.67 9.89
N ASN A 108 10.83 -0.50 10.54
CA ASN A 108 12.09 -1.09 10.97
C ASN A 108 11.89 -2.59 11.31
N GLN A 109 12.99 -3.28 11.64
CA GLN A 109 12.97 -4.70 12.01
C GLN A 109 12.03 -5.00 13.19
N ASN A 110 12.02 -4.17 14.24
CA ASN A 110 11.17 -4.39 15.42
C ASN A 110 9.67 -4.36 15.06
N VAL A 111 9.26 -3.44 14.18
CA VAL A 111 7.89 -3.42 13.65
C VAL A 111 7.62 -4.65 12.78
N GLN A 112 8.57 -5.05 11.93
CA GLN A 112 8.44 -6.24 11.09
C GLN A 112 8.20 -7.49 11.95
N GLU A 113 9.00 -7.69 13.00
CA GLU A 113 8.79 -8.77 13.98
C GLU A 113 7.42 -8.67 14.67
N SER A 114 6.98 -7.45 15.00
CA SER A 114 5.66 -7.21 15.59
C SER A 114 4.52 -7.63 14.69
N GLN A 115 4.64 -7.39 13.38
CA GLN A 115 3.68 -7.82 12.36
C GLN A 115 3.58 -9.34 12.32
N THR A 116 4.71 -10.02 12.45
CA THR A 116 4.71 -11.48 12.50
C THR A 116 4.05 -12.01 13.77
N GLY A 117 4.25 -11.42 14.95
CA GLY A 117 3.81 -12.04 16.20
C GLY A 117 2.41 -11.62 16.68
N GLN A 118 2.13 -10.32 16.72
CA GLN A 118 1.04 -9.75 17.52
C GLN A 118 0.10 -8.82 16.74
N CYS A 119 0.33 -8.57 15.45
CA CYS A 119 -0.57 -7.73 14.67
C CYS A 119 -1.90 -8.43 14.41
N ALA A 120 -3.01 -7.68 14.56
CA ALA A 120 -4.37 -8.23 14.57
C ALA A 120 -4.75 -9.01 13.31
N ILE A 121 -4.17 -8.68 12.14
CA ILE A 121 -4.47 -9.41 10.90
C ILE A 121 -4.07 -10.88 10.98
N ARG A 122 -3.00 -11.23 11.70
CA ARG A 122 -2.54 -12.62 11.83
C ARG A 122 -3.44 -13.41 12.79
N THR A 123 -3.92 -12.76 13.85
CA THR A 123 -4.66 -13.39 14.94
C THR A 123 -6.17 -13.27 14.77
N HIS A 124 -6.64 -12.78 13.62
CA HIS A 124 -8.06 -12.58 13.38
C HIS A 124 -8.81 -13.91 13.44
N PRO A 125 -9.98 -13.97 14.14
CA PRO A 125 -10.80 -15.17 14.17
C PRO A 125 -11.16 -15.66 12.75
N GLY A 126 -11.12 -16.98 12.55
CA GLY A 126 -11.50 -17.60 11.29
C GLY A 126 -10.39 -17.75 10.25
N ILE A 127 -9.17 -17.30 10.55
CA ILE A 127 -7.97 -17.71 9.80
C ILE A 127 -7.66 -19.18 10.14
N ARG A 128 -7.64 -20.06 9.12
CA ARG A 128 -7.24 -21.46 9.28
C ARG A 128 -5.74 -21.61 9.33
N ARG A 129 -5.06 -20.94 8.39
CA ARG A 129 -3.62 -20.98 8.24
C ARG A 129 -3.12 -19.63 7.77
N SER A 130 -1.92 -19.28 8.20
CA SER A 130 -1.17 -18.17 7.62
C SER A 130 0.28 -18.56 7.42
N GLU A 131 0.89 -17.98 6.39
CA GLU A 131 2.30 -18.11 6.07
C GLU A 131 2.91 -16.73 5.89
N ILE A 132 4.11 -16.57 6.43
CA ILE A 132 4.80 -15.29 6.46
C ILE A 132 6.13 -15.44 5.75
N ASN A 133 6.35 -14.58 4.77
CA ASN A 133 7.63 -14.40 4.13
C ASN A 133 8.15 -13.00 4.49
N ILE A 134 9.31 -12.96 5.12
CA ILE A 134 9.98 -11.72 5.48
C ILE A 134 10.76 -11.26 4.24
N GLY A 135 10.39 -10.10 3.71
CA GLY A 135 11.01 -9.47 2.56
C GLY A 135 11.92 -8.32 2.96
N GLU A 136 12.96 -8.12 2.14
CA GLU A 136 13.74 -6.88 2.14
C GLU A 136 13.03 -5.81 1.29
N VAL A 137 13.71 -4.71 1.02
CA VAL A 137 13.24 -3.69 0.07
C VAL A 137 13.04 -4.30 -1.33
N PRO A 138 12.02 -3.85 -2.08
CA PRO A 138 11.79 -4.36 -3.42
C PRO A 138 12.90 -3.95 -4.39
N VAL A 139 13.42 -4.89 -5.17
CA VAL A 139 14.33 -4.58 -6.30
C VAL A 139 13.58 -3.85 -7.42
N ARG A 140 12.29 -4.16 -7.62
CA ARG A 140 11.44 -3.48 -8.59
C ARG A 140 9.95 -3.54 -8.19
N PRO A 141 9.21 -2.42 -8.24
CA PRO A 141 9.72 -1.05 -8.40
C PRO A 141 10.54 -0.63 -7.17
N GLU A 142 11.60 0.15 -7.37
CA GLU A 142 12.41 0.71 -6.27
C GLU A 142 11.60 1.69 -5.41
N ASN A 143 10.70 2.43 -6.05
CA ASN A 143 9.82 3.39 -5.40
C ASN A 143 8.40 2.83 -5.30
N ILE A 144 7.87 2.77 -4.08
CA ILE A 144 6.50 2.32 -3.81
C ILE A 144 5.60 3.52 -3.55
N GLN A 145 4.39 3.49 -4.13
CA GLN A 145 3.34 4.43 -3.77
C GLN A 145 2.92 4.20 -2.32
N TYR A 146 3.30 5.12 -1.44
CA TYR A 146 2.94 5.09 -0.04
C TYR A 146 2.81 6.52 0.46
N THR A 147 1.77 6.77 1.26
CA THR A 147 1.59 8.05 1.95
C THR A 147 1.38 7.75 3.42
N PRO A 148 2.36 8.07 4.30
CA PRO A 148 2.18 7.95 5.73
C PRO A 148 0.93 8.73 6.18
N PRO A 149 0.01 8.12 6.93
CA PRO A 149 -1.19 8.82 7.39
C PRO A 149 -0.85 9.89 8.43
N LEU A 150 -1.75 10.86 8.61
CA LEU A 150 -1.67 11.81 9.72
C LEU A 150 -1.95 11.10 11.05
N LYS A 151 -1.18 11.43 12.10
CA LYS A 151 -1.28 10.86 13.46
C LYS A 151 -2.45 11.45 14.27
N ASN A 152 -3.68 11.42 13.73
CA ASN A 152 -4.81 12.13 14.32
C ASN A 152 -5.91 11.24 14.91
N LYS A 153 -5.88 9.91 14.69
CA LYS A 153 -6.88 8.99 15.27
C LYS A 153 -6.47 8.53 16.67
N ASN A 154 -7.46 8.14 17.48
CA ASN A 154 -7.21 7.51 18.78
C ASN A 154 -7.11 5.98 18.68
N THR A 155 -7.79 5.38 17.70
CA THR A 155 -7.86 3.93 17.47
C THR A 155 -7.34 3.62 16.07
N ALA A 156 -6.70 2.46 15.89
CA ALA A 156 -6.27 2.00 14.58
C ALA A 156 -7.48 1.71 13.67
N PRO A 157 -7.33 1.76 12.33
CA PRO A 157 -8.42 1.43 11.39
C PRO A 157 -9.00 0.03 11.60
N CYS A 158 -8.18 -0.94 11.99
CA CYS A 158 -8.62 -2.29 12.32
C CYS A 158 -9.29 -2.43 13.71
N GLY A 159 -9.64 -1.31 14.37
CA GLY A 159 -10.29 -1.30 15.69
C GLY A 159 -9.36 -1.47 16.89
N GLU A 160 -8.10 -1.82 16.67
CA GLU A 160 -7.14 -2.09 17.73
C GLU A 160 -6.63 -0.86 18.48
N LYS A 161 -6.37 -1.05 19.77
CA LYS A 161 -5.73 -0.06 20.66
C LYS A 161 -4.24 -0.37 20.77
N CYS A 162 -3.47 0.05 19.77
CA CYS A 162 -2.04 -0.23 19.73
C CYS A 162 -1.27 0.34 20.92
N ASP A 163 -1.77 1.39 21.58
CA ASP A 163 -1.20 1.96 22.80
C ASP A 163 -1.22 1.00 24.00
N LYS A 164 -2.09 -0.01 23.96
CA LYS A 164 -2.22 -1.06 24.99
C LYS A 164 -1.55 -2.38 24.60
N CYS A 165 -1.02 -2.49 23.39
CA CYS A 165 -0.33 -3.69 22.92
C CYS A 165 0.97 -3.91 23.69
N GLN A 166 1.25 -5.15 24.09
CA GLN A 166 2.47 -5.49 24.83
C GLN A 166 3.74 -5.05 24.10
N ARG A 167 3.86 -5.32 22.79
CA ARG A 167 5.03 -4.91 22.02
C ARG A 167 5.23 -3.40 21.93
N TYR A 168 4.14 -2.63 21.96
CA TYR A 168 4.23 -1.17 22.02
C TYR A 168 4.72 -0.69 23.39
N LEU A 169 4.21 -1.28 24.47
CA LEU A 169 4.64 -0.98 25.85
C LEU A 169 6.12 -1.35 26.08
N GLU A 170 6.60 -2.42 25.45
CA GLU A 170 8.01 -2.85 25.47
C GLU A 170 8.92 -2.08 24.49
N GLU A 171 8.41 -1.05 23.82
CA GLU A 171 9.14 -0.24 22.83
C GLU A 171 9.65 -1.03 21.60
N LYS A 172 9.08 -2.21 21.35
CA LYS A 172 9.37 -3.08 20.21
C LYS A 172 8.43 -2.88 19.03
N CYS A 173 7.48 -1.96 19.14
CA CYS A 173 6.58 -1.57 18.06
C CYS A 173 6.31 -0.07 18.17
N LEU A 174 6.24 0.60 17.02
CA LEU A 174 5.97 2.02 16.96
C LEU A 174 4.49 2.38 17.18
N GLY A 175 3.59 1.41 17.19
CA GLY A 175 2.13 1.64 17.22
C GLY A 175 1.56 1.83 15.81
N CYS A 176 0.26 2.09 15.66
CA CYS A 176 -0.37 2.24 14.35
C CYS A 176 -0.11 3.64 13.76
N PRO A 177 0.41 3.77 12.53
CA PRO A 177 0.72 5.06 11.90
C PRO A 177 -0.42 6.08 11.89
N SER A 178 -1.67 5.63 11.78
CA SER A 178 -2.84 6.51 11.78
C SER A 178 -3.18 7.10 13.14
N THR A 179 -2.53 6.67 14.22
CA THR A 179 -2.90 7.03 15.59
C THR A 179 -1.94 8.05 16.20
N ARG A 180 -2.45 8.85 17.15
CA ARG A 180 -1.64 9.79 17.95
C ARG A 180 -0.56 9.11 18.80
N HIS A 181 -0.65 7.79 18.97
CA HIS A 181 0.26 6.98 19.76
C HIS A 181 1.45 6.48 18.93
N TYR A 182 1.50 6.78 17.63
CA TYR A 182 2.59 6.36 16.77
C TYR A 182 3.91 7.06 17.09
N ARG A 183 4.95 6.29 17.43
CA ARG A 183 6.31 6.77 17.75
C ARG A 183 7.16 6.76 16.46
N LEU A 184 7.61 7.92 16.00
CA LEU A 184 8.66 8.06 14.97
C LEU A 184 9.78 8.87 15.58
#